data_AF-A0AA95GA41-F1
#
_entry.id   AF-A0AA95GA41-F1
#
_cell.length_a   1.000
_cell.length_b   1.000
_cell.length_c   1.000
_cell.angle_alpha   90.00
_cell.angle_beta   90.00
_cell.angle_gamma   90.00
#
_symmetry.space_group_name_H-M   'P 1'
#
loop_
_entity.id
_entity.type
_entity.pdbx_description
1 polymer ?
#
loop_
_entity_poly.entity_id
_entity_poly.type
_entity_poly.pdbx_seq_one_letter_code
_entity_poly.pdbx_strand_id
1 'polypeptide(L)'
;MAMQTPEIEKAFSTLEYISQDPVARAKYEARRKYELDYNTDMDGAREEGFAKGKNEGVQIGEYKRNKEIVLNLLANHFPIEMISKLTDLPISEIEKLKNT
;
A
#
# COMPACT_ATOMS: atom_id res chain seq x y z
N MET A 1 -4.21 6.91 54.25
CA MET A 1 -4.75 5.98 53.24
C MET A 1 -6.24 6.18 53.21
N ALA A 2 -6.78 6.63 52.07
CA ALA A 2 -8.17 7.05 51.96
C ALA A 2 -9.11 5.85 52.23
N MET A 3 -10.10 6.09 53.10
CA MET A 3 -11.10 5.14 53.55
C MET A 3 -11.79 4.48 52.35
N GLN A 4 -11.58 3.17 52.15
CA GLN A 4 -12.50 2.34 51.38
C GLN A 4 -13.76 2.22 52.22
N THR A 5 -14.74 3.08 51.95
CA THR A 5 -16.02 2.97 52.64
C THR A 5 -16.77 1.74 52.11
N PRO A 6 -17.61 1.08 52.93
CA PRO A 6 -18.36 -0.10 52.51
C PRO A 6 -19.19 0.14 51.25
N GLU A 7 -19.64 1.38 51.03
CA GLU A 7 -20.37 1.78 49.83
C GLU A 7 -19.50 1.76 48.56
N ILE A 8 -18.22 2.12 48.67
CA ILE A 8 -17.27 2.08 47.54
C ILE A 8 -16.98 0.63 47.15
N GLU A 9 -16.74 -0.27 48.12
CA GLU A 9 -16.56 -1.70 47.84
C GLU A 9 -17.82 -2.34 47.24
N LYS A 10 -19.01 -1.93 47.70
CA LYS A 10 -20.29 -2.38 47.15
C LYS A 10 -20.51 -1.88 45.72
N ALA A 11 -20.07 -0.67 45.40
CA ALA A 11 -20.11 -0.12 44.04
C ALA A 11 -19.15 -0.87 43.11
N PHE A 12 -17.92 -1.18 43.56
CA PHE A 12 -16.96 -1.96 42.78
C PHE A 12 -17.41 -3.40 42.54
N SER A 13 -17.88 -4.11 43.57
CA SER A 13 -18.43 -5.47 43.41
C SER A 13 -19.68 -5.50 42.53
N THR A 14 -20.52 -4.47 42.58
CA THR A 14 -21.69 -4.35 41.68
C THR A 14 -21.25 -4.08 40.24
N LEU A 15 -20.26 -3.21 40.03
CA LEU A 15 -19.65 -2.97 38.72
C LEU A 15 -19.02 -4.25 38.18
N GLU A 16 -18.33 -5.00 39.04
CA GLU A 16 -17.72 -6.28 38.72
C GLU A 16 -18.80 -7.30 38.33
N TYR A 17 -19.86 -7.45 39.13
CA TYR A 17 -21.02 -8.31 38.86
C TYR A 17 -21.73 -7.96 37.54
N ILE A 18 -21.93 -6.67 37.24
CA ILE A 18 -22.50 -6.21 35.96
C ILE A 18 -21.52 -6.46 34.79
N SER A 19 -20.21 -6.43 35.05
CA SER A 19 -19.16 -6.72 34.07
C SER A 19 -18.88 -8.22 33.86
N GLN A 20 -19.42 -9.10 34.73
CA GLN A 20 -19.16 -10.54 34.80
C GLN A 20 -20.16 -11.38 33.98
N ASP A 21 -20.44 -11.01 32.72
CA ASP A 21 -20.85 -12.04 31.74
C ASP A 21 -19.61 -12.38 30.90
N PRO A 22 -18.82 -13.42 31.28
CA PRO A 22 -17.64 -13.82 30.55
C PRO A 22 -17.94 -14.15 29.08
N VAL A 23 -19.17 -14.61 28.80
CA VAL A 23 -19.61 -14.93 27.44
C VAL A 23 -19.82 -13.64 26.65
N ALA A 24 -20.46 -12.61 27.24
CA ALA A 24 -20.60 -11.31 26.59
C ALA A 24 -19.24 -10.63 26.38
N ARG A 25 -18.33 -10.71 27.36
CA ARG A 25 -16.97 -10.16 27.26
C ARG A 25 -16.15 -10.86 26.18
N ALA A 26 -16.17 -12.19 26.14
CA ALA A 26 -15.48 -12.97 25.11
C ALA A 26 -16.04 -12.68 23.71
N LYS A 27 -17.37 -12.54 23.57
CA LYS A 27 -18.00 -12.14 22.30
C LYS A 27 -17.57 -10.74 21.85
N TYR A 28 -17.51 -9.78 22.79
CA TYR A 28 -17.04 -8.43 22.50
C TYR A 28 -15.57 -8.42 22.07
N GLU A 29 -14.70 -9.12 22.79
CA GLU A 29 -13.27 -9.21 22.46
C GLU A 29 -13.03 -9.90 21.12
N ALA A 30 -13.74 -11.00 20.84
CA ALA A 30 -13.67 -11.69 19.56
C ALA A 30 -14.10 -10.78 18.40
N ARG A 31 -15.20 -10.03 18.56
CA ARG A 31 -15.66 -9.05 17.57
C ARG A 31 -14.63 -7.95 17.36
N ARG A 32 -14.14 -7.35 18.45
CA ARG A 32 -13.15 -6.28 18.40
C ARG A 32 -11.86 -6.76 17.74
N LYS A 33 -11.42 -7.99 18.02
CA LYS A 33 -10.27 -8.59 17.36
C LYS A 33 -10.50 -8.72 15.86
N TYR A 34 -11.63 -9.28 15.44
CA TYR A 34 -11.98 -9.39 14.02
C TYR A 34 -11.99 -8.03 13.31
N GLU A 35 -12.58 -6.99 13.93
CA GLU A 35 -12.60 -5.65 13.36
C GLU A 35 -11.18 -5.06 13.23
N LEU A 36 -10.30 -5.31 14.19
CA LEU A 36 -8.90 -4.87 14.13
C LEU A 36 -8.10 -5.62 13.07
N ASP A 37 -8.24 -6.95 13.02
CA ASP A 37 -7.56 -7.79 12.03
C ASP A 37 -8.01 -7.37 10.61
N TYR A 38 -9.32 -7.20 10.40
CA TYR A 38 -9.87 -6.71 9.12
C TYR A 38 -9.34 -5.33 8.73
N ASN A 39 -9.34 -4.36 9.65
CA ASN A 39 -8.82 -3.02 9.34
C ASN A 39 -7.34 -3.05 8.99
N THR A 40 -6.55 -3.83 9.73
CA THR A 40 -5.12 -4.01 9.49
C THR A 40 -4.87 -4.62 8.11
N ASP A 41 -5.62 -5.66 7.75
CA ASP A 41 -5.53 -6.31 6.45
C ASP A 41 -5.90 -5.36 5.31
N MET A 42 -6.96 -4.57 5.50
CA MET A 42 -7.42 -3.59 4.50
C MET A 42 -6.42 -2.45 4.32
N ASP A 43 -5.82 -1.96 5.40
CA ASP A 43 -4.78 -0.92 5.35
C ASP A 43 -3.54 -1.45 4.63
N GLY A 44 -3.08 -2.66 4.97
CA GLY A 44 -1.96 -3.32 4.29
C GLY A 44 -2.23 -3.51 2.79
N ALA A 45 -3.41 -4.00 2.42
CA ALA A 45 -3.80 -4.16 1.02
C ALA A 45 -3.83 -2.82 0.26
N ARG A 46 -4.28 -1.75 0.92
CA ARG A 46 -4.31 -0.40 0.34
C ARG A 46 -2.90 0.14 0.10
N GLU A 47 -2.02 0.01 1.09
CA GLU A 47 -0.63 0.45 0.98
C GLU A 47 0.12 -0.31 -0.11
N GLU A 48 -0.03 -1.64 -0.15
CA GLU A 48 0.55 -2.46 -1.23
C GLU A 48 0.02 -2.05 -2.60
N GLY A 49 -1.30 -1.87 -2.73
CA GLY A 49 -1.92 -1.45 -3.98
C GLY A 49 -1.40 -0.10 -4.46
N PHE A 50 -1.26 0.86 -3.53
CA PHE A 50 -0.71 2.17 -3.84
C PHE A 50 0.77 2.10 -4.24
N ALA A 51 1.58 1.33 -3.51
CA ALA A 51 3.00 1.15 -3.81
C ALA A 51 3.22 0.50 -5.18
N LYS A 52 2.47 -0.57 -5.50
CA LYS A 52 2.49 -1.24 -6.80
C LYS A 52 2.06 -0.26 -7.91
N GLY A 53 0.92 0.42 -7.75
CA GLY A 53 0.42 1.38 -8.73
C GLY A 53 1.37 2.55 -8.97
N LYS A 54 2.03 3.05 -7.92
CA LYS A 54 3.05 4.10 -8.07
C LYS A 54 4.26 3.60 -8.85
N ASN A 55 4.76 2.41 -8.53
CA ASN A 55 5.93 1.83 -9.21
C ASN A 55 5.63 1.54 -10.69
N GLU A 56 4.50 0.89 -10.97
CA GLU A 56 4.03 0.65 -12.34
C GLU A 56 3.83 1.95 -13.11
N GLY A 57 3.23 2.97 -12.48
CA GLY A 57 3.04 4.29 -13.10
C GLY A 57 4.34 4.97 -13.48
N VAL A 58 5.36 4.91 -12.62
CA VAL A 58 6.71 5.44 -12.91
C VAL A 58 7.34 4.69 -14.07
N GLN A 59 7.35 3.35 -14.04
CA GLN A 59 7.95 2.54 -15.11
C GLN A 59 7.26 2.77 -16.47
N ILE A 60 5.92 2.83 -16.49
CA ILE A 60 5.16 3.13 -17.72
C ILE A 60 5.50 4.55 -18.22
N GLY A 61 5.62 5.53 -17.31
CA GLY A 61 5.97 6.90 -17.65
C GLY A 61 7.38 7.01 -18.25
N GLU A 62 8.37 6.39 -17.62
CA GLU A 62 9.76 6.35 -18.12
C GLU A 62 9.85 5.66 -19.48
N TYR A 63 9.19 4.52 -19.65
CA TYR A 63 9.15 3.81 -20.94
C TYR A 63 8.53 4.67 -22.05
N LYS A 64 7.37 5.31 -21.79
CA LYS A 64 6.72 6.21 -22.75
C LYS A 64 7.63 7.38 -23.12
N ARG A 65 8.26 8.01 -22.13
CA ARG A 65 9.17 9.12 -22.35
C ARG A 65 10.39 8.72 -23.18
N ASN A 66 11.01 7.58 -22.86
CA ASN A 66 12.16 7.07 -23.60
C ASN A 66 11.79 6.73 -25.04
N LYS A 67 10.61 6.11 -25.25
CA LYS A 67 10.07 5.85 -26.59
C LYS A 67 9.89 7.14 -27.38
N GLU A 68 9.29 8.18 -26.80
CA GLU A 68 9.13 9.48 -27.46
C GLU A 68 10.47 10.11 -27.84
N ILE A 69 11.47 10.05 -26.96
CA ILE A 69 12.82 10.55 -27.25
C ILE A 69 13.44 9.81 -28.43
N VAL A 70 13.38 8.48 -28.44
CA VAL A 70 13.90 7.66 -29.55
C VAL A 70 13.21 8.00 -30.87
N LEU A 71 11.87 8.09 -30.87
CA LEU A 71 11.10 8.44 -32.06
C LEU A 71 11.47 9.84 -32.59
N ASN A 72 11.65 10.81 -31.69
CA ASN A 72 12.09 12.15 -32.06
C ASN A 72 13.50 12.16 -32.65
N LEU A 73 14.44 11.40 -32.08
CA LEU A 73 15.80 11.28 -32.60
C LEU A 73 15.82 10.61 -33.98
N LEU A 74 15.01 9.56 -34.18
CA LEU A 74 14.83 8.90 -35.47
C LEU A 74 14.24 9.86 -36.51
N ALA A 75 13.23 10.66 -36.15
CA ALA A 75 12.63 11.66 -37.03
C ALA A 75 13.63 12.76 -37.44
N ASN A 76 14.62 13.05 -36.59
CA ASN A 76 15.71 13.97 -36.87
C ASN A 76 16.91 13.29 -37.55
N HIS A 77 16.75 12.07 -38.06
CA HIS A 77 17.75 11.32 -38.82
C HIS A 77 19.05 11.02 -38.06
N PHE A 78 18.98 10.94 -36.72
CA PHE A 78 20.14 10.50 -35.93
C PHE A 78 20.49 9.03 -36.24
N PRO A 79 21.78 8.67 -36.33
CA PRO A 79 22.19 7.29 -36.53
C PRO A 79 21.73 6.38 -35.39
N ILE A 80 21.25 5.17 -35.69
CA ILE A 80 20.74 4.22 -34.70
C ILE A 80 21.82 3.89 -33.64
N GLU A 81 23.08 3.77 -34.04
CA GLU A 81 24.20 3.57 -33.12
C GLU A 81 24.39 4.73 -32.12
N MET A 82 24.14 5.96 -32.56
CA MET A 82 24.21 7.15 -31.70
C MET A 82 23.02 7.19 -30.75
N ILE A 83 21.82 6.86 -31.23
CA ILE A 83 20.62 6.78 -30.38
C ILE A 83 20.83 5.73 -29.29
N SER A 84 21.33 4.54 -29.65
CA SER A 84 21.64 3.46 -28.71
C SER A 84 22.59 3.90 -27.61
N LYS A 85 23.63 4.68 -27.94
CA LYS A 85 24.56 5.25 -26.96
C LYS A 85 23.97 6.36 -26.09
N LEU A 86 22.97 7.11 -26.58
CA LEU A 86 22.38 8.23 -25.86
C LEU A 86 21.24 7.81 -24.92
N THR A 87 20.52 6.74 -25.27
CA THR A 87 19.36 6.26 -24.52
C THR A 87 19.63 4.99 -23.74
N ASP A 88 20.85 4.44 -23.85
CA ASP A 88 21.25 3.14 -23.30
C ASP A 88 20.35 1.97 -23.73
N LEU A 89 19.61 2.14 -24.83
CA LEU A 89 18.73 1.11 -25.39
C LEU A 89 19.47 0.27 -26.42
N PRO A 90 19.23 -1.05 -26.46
CA PRO A 90 19.81 -1.91 -27.48
C PRO A 90 19.26 -1.53 -28.86
N ILE A 91 20.12 -1.65 -29.88
CA ILE A 91 19.77 -1.39 -31.29
C ILE A 91 18.51 -2.14 -31.70
N SER A 92 18.35 -3.40 -31.26
CA SER A 92 17.19 -4.23 -31.55
C SER A 92 15.87 -3.66 -31.01
N GLU A 93 15.89 -2.93 -29.90
CA GLU A 93 14.71 -2.28 -29.33
C GLU A 93 14.39 -1.00 -30.10
N ILE A 94 15.41 -0.22 -30.47
CA ILE A 94 15.24 0.97 -31.31
C ILE A 94 14.66 0.60 -32.69
N GLU A 95 15.12 -0.51 -33.28
CA GLU A 95 14.57 -1.02 -34.54
C GLU A 95 13.11 -1.45 -34.44
N LYS A 96 12.71 -2.09 -33.32
CA LYS A 96 11.29 -2.40 -33.07
C LYS A 96 10.44 -1.13 -32.99
N LEU A 97 10.94 -0.10 -32.30
CA LEU A 97 10.25 1.18 -32.18
C LEU A 97 10.14 1.93 -33.52
N LYS A 98 11.13 1.77 -34.41
CA LYS A 98 11.09 2.30 -35.78
C LYS A 98 10.06 1.59 -36.67
N ASN A 99 9.87 0.29 -36.47
CA ASN A 99 8.98 -0.56 -37.27
C ASN A 99 7.56 -0.68 -36.68
N THR A 100 7.24 0.08 -35.63
CA THR A 100 5.90 0.19 -35.03
C THR A 100 5.15 1.34 -35.66
#